data_AF-A3XI18-F1
#
_entry.id   AF-A3XI18-F1
#
_cell.length_a   1.000
_cell.length_b   1.000
_cell.length_c   1.000
_cell.angle_alpha   90.00
_cell.angle_beta   90.00
_cell.angle_gamma   90.00
#
_symmetry.space_group_name_H-M   'P 1'
#
loop_
_entity.id
_entity.type
_entity.pdbx_description
1 polymer ?
#
loop_
_entity_poly.entity_id
_entity_poly.type
_entity_poly.pdbx_seq_one_letter_code
_entity_poly.pdbx_strand_id
1 'polypeptide(L)'
;MLFITQNKKQMANNNYYDPADLRKFGKITEWSEELGTKFFDYYGKVFEEGALTAREKALIALAVAHTEQCPYCIDAYTKDTLQRGVTKEQMMEAIHVGAAIKSGATLVHGTMMMNKVNKLEM
;
A
#
# COMPACT_ATOMS: atom_id res chain seq x y z
N MET A 1 -34.58 -21.37 -1.42
CA MET A 1 -33.85 -20.18 -1.94
C MET A 1 -33.00 -19.48 -0.88
N LEU A 2 -33.45 -19.33 0.39
CA LEU A 2 -32.67 -18.71 1.48
C LEU A 2 -31.39 -19.46 1.90
N PHE A 3 -31.37 -20.79 1.82
CA PHE A 3 -30.21 -21.60 2.25
C PHE A 3 -28.99 -21.48 1.31
N ILE A 4 -29.21 -21.25 0.01
CA ILE A 4 -28.13 -21.12 -0.98
C ILE A 4 -27.45 -19.74 -0.86
N THR A 5 -28.21 -18.69 -0.51
CA THR A 5 -27.67 -17.35 -0.30
C THR A 5 -26.85 -17.22 0.99
N GLN A 6 -27.21 -17.94 2.06
CA GLN A 6 -26.41 -17.99 3.28
C GLN A 6 -25.06 -18.70 3.07
N ASN A 7 -25.05 -19.82 2.35
CA ASN A 7 -23.80 -20.55 2.04
C ASN A 7 -22.83 -19.76 1.13
N LYS A 8 -23.33 -18.94 0.19
CA LYS A 8 -22.46 -18.05 -0.60
C LYS A 8 -21.83 -16.94 0.24
N LYS A 9 -22.56 -16.36 1.20
CA LYS A 9 -22.03 -15.36 2.14
C LYS A 9 -20.96 -15.97 3.08
N GLN A 10 -21.16 -17.21 3.50
CA GLN A 10 -20.24 -17.88 4.43
C GLN A 10 -18.93 -18.32 3.76
N MET A 11 -18.96 -18.73 2.48
CA MET A 11 -17.73 -19.06 1.72
C MET A 11 -16.95 -17.82 1.25
N ALA A 12 -17.57 -16.65 1.14
CA ALA A 12 -16.92 -15.41 0.74
C ALA A 12 -16.07 -14.76 1.86
N ASN A 13 -16.22 -15.21 3.11
CA ASN A 13 -15.66 -14.57 4.31
C ASN A 13 -14.35 -15.21 4.83
N ASN A 14 -13.70 -16.08 4.05
CA ASN A 14 -12.48 -16.78 4.48
C ASN A 14 -11.25 -16.34 3.66
N ASN A 15 -11.10 -15.03 3.45
CA ASN A 15 -9.90 -14.45 2.85
C ASN A 15 -8.96 -13.99 3.95
N TYR A 16 -7.67 -14.33 3.85
CA TYR A 16 -6.64 -13.87 4.80
C TYR A 16 -6.54 -12.34 4.85
N TYR A 17 -6.83 -11.66 3.73
CA TYR A 17 -6.95 -10.21 3.66
C TYR A 17 -8.43 -9.79 3.62
N ASP A 18 -9.11 -9.77 4.77
CA ASP A 18 -10.48 -9.26 4.88
C ASP A 18 -10.49 -7.72 4.88
N PRO A 19 -11.11 -7.04 3.88
CA PRO A 19 -11.19 -5.57 3.83
C PRO A 19 -11.77 -4.92 5.11
N ALA A 20 -12.58 -5.64 5.89
CA ALA A 20 -13.11 -5.16 7.15
C ALA A 20 -12.02 -4.95 8.23
N ASP A 21 -10.89 -5.65 8.13
CA ASP A 21 -9.79 -5.55 9.09
C ASP A 21 -9.09 -4.20 9.08
N LEU A 22 -9.13 -3.46 7.95
CA LEU A 22 -8.59 -2.10 7.90
C LEU A 22 -9.26 -1.19 8.95
N ARG A 23 -10.54 -1.41 9.29
CA ARG A 23 -11.25 -0.65 10.34
C ARG A 23 -10.69 -0.92 11.73
N LYS A 24 -9.99 -2.04 11.91
CA LYS A 24 -9.33 -2.42 13.16
C LYS A 24 -7.93 -1.82 13.27
N PHE A 25 -7.44 -1.06 12.27
CA PHE A 25 -6.08 -0.51 12.31
C PHE A 25 -5.79 0.30 13.57
N GLY A 26 -6.76 1.08 14.09
CA GLY A 26 -6.60 1.79 15.37
C GLY A 26 -6.38 0.88 16.60
N LYS A 27 -6.75 -0.40 16.52
CA LYS A 27 -6.63 -1.38 17.60
C LYS A 27 -5.22 -1.98 17.74
N ILE A 28 -4.26 -1.62 16.87
CA ILE A 28 -2.87 -2.09 17.03
C ILE A 28 -2.23 -1.66 18.36
N THR A 29 -2.83 -0.70 19.07
CA THR A 29 -2.41 -0.27 20.40
C THR A 29 -2.82 -1.25 21.52
N GLU A 30 -3.77 -2.16 21.30
CA GLU A 30 -4.36 -3.01 22.36
C GLU A 30 -3.32 -3.89 23.07
N TRP A 31 -2.26 -4.33 22.37
CA TRP A 31 -1.20 -5.17 22.93
C TRP A 31 0.12 -4.44 23.13
N SER A 32 0.21 -3.17 22.72
CA SER A 32 1.38 -2.32 22.90
C SER A 32 0.98 -0.85 22.81
N GLU A 33 0.44 -0.32 23.89
CA GLU A 33 -0.11 1.04 23.93
C GLU A 33 0.95 2.10 23.69
N GLU A 34 2.12 1.96 24.33
CA GLU A 34 3.20 2.94 24.22
C GLU A 34 3.72 3.07 22.78
N LEU A 35 4.03 1.93 22.14
CA LEU A 35 4.55 1.94 20.77
C LEU A 35 3.47 2.31 19.76
N GLY A 36 2.24 1.82 19.96
CA GLY A 36 1.12 2.12 19.08
C GLY A 36 0.74 3.60 19.10
N THR A 37 0.69 4.24 20.27
CA THR A 37 0.42 5.68 20.39
C THR A 37 1.50 6.50 19.72
N LYS A 38 2.78 6.21 20.01
CA LYS A 38 3.92 6.88 19.34
C LYS A 38 3.88 6.74 17.82
N PHE A 39 3.48 5.56 17.33
CA PHE A 39 3.30 5.33 15.91
C PHE A 39 2.17 6.21 15.34
N PHE A 40 1.00 6.27 15.97
CA PHE A 40 -0.11 7.08 15.46
C PHE A 40 0.15 8.58 15.52
N ASP A 41 0.85 9.05 16.55
CA ASP A 41 1.29 10.45 16.64
C ASP A 41 2.19 10.81 15.45
N TYR A 42 3.21 10.00 15.19
CA TYR A 42 4.09 10.17 14.02
C TYR A 42 3.32 10.04 12.70
N TYR A 43 2.53 8.98 12.55
CA TYR A 43 1.79 8.68 11.33
C TYR A 43 0.82 9.80 10.97
N GLY A 44 0.04 10.30 11.94
CA GLY A 44 -0.84 11.46 11.75
C GLY A 44 -0.06 12.70 11.32
N LYS A 45 1.06 12.98 11.99
CA LYS A 45 1.90 14.15 11.69
C LYS A 45 2.49 14.10 10.27
N VAL A 46 2.87 12.92 9.78
CA VAL A 46 3.38 12.72 8.41
C VAL A 46 2.37 13.15 7.35
N PHE A 47 1.06 13.03 7.59
CA PHE A 47 0.02 13.35 6.62
C PHE A 47 -0.56 14.78 6.73
N GLU A 48 -0.17 15.58 7.73
CA GLU A 48 -0.52 17.00 7.79
C GLU A 48 0.12 17.79 6.64
N GLU A 49 -0.49 18.88 6.18
CA GLU A 49 0.10 19.71 5.13
C GLU A 49 1.38 20.40 5.58
N GLY A 50 2.30 20.59 4.63
CA GLY A 50 3.57 21.29 4.84
C GLY A 50 4.17 21.70 3.50
N ALA A 51 5.45 21.39 3.27
CA ALA A 51 6.07 21.60 1.97
C ALA A 51 5.41 20.78 0.84
N LEU A 52 4.74 19.67 1.20
CA LEU A 52 3.85 18.93 0.32
C LEU A 52 2.42 19.12 0.81
N THR A 53 1.53 19.37 -0.14
CA THR A 53 0.07 19.36 0.06
C THR A 53 -0.41 17.97 0.41
N ALA A 54 -1.60 17.88 1.00
CA ALA A 54 -2.16 16.58 1.33
C ALA A 54 -2.50 15.77 0.06
N ARG A 55 -2.81 16.45 -1.06
CA ARG A 55 -3.02 15.83 -2.37
C ARG A 55 -1.75 15.12 -2.89
N GLU A 56 -0.60 15.76 -2.76
CA GLU A 56 0.69 15.18 -3.17
C GLU A 56 1.06 13.98 -2.29
N LYS A 57 0.89 14.10 -0.97
CA LYS A 57 1.14 13.00 -0.03
C LYS A 57 0.26 11.78 -0.32
N ALA A 58 -1.00 12.00 -0.69
CA ALA A 58 -1.91 10.92 -1.05
C ALA A 58 -1.46 10.18 -2.32
N LEU A 59 -0.97 10.91 -3.35
CA LEU A 59 -0.41 10.31 -4.57
C LEU A 59 0.85 9.49 -4.27
N ILE A 60 1.75 10.01 -3.44
CA ILE A 60 2.94 9.28 -2.98
C ILE A 60 2.52 8.00 -2.25
N ALA A 61 1.58 8.11 -1.32
CA ALA A 61 1.09 6.96 -0.55
C ALA A 61 0.40 5.91 -1.44
N LEU A 62 -0.34 6.33 -2.47
CA LEU A 62 -0.95 5.44 -3.45
C LEU A 62 0.10 4.67 -4.25
N ALA A 63 1.16 5.34 -4.71
CA ALA A 63 2.26 4.69 -5.42
C ALA A 63 2.97 3.66 -4.51
N VAL A 64 3.29 4.04 -3.27
CA VAL A 64 3.91 3.16 -2.28
C VAL A 64 3.03 1.95 -1.97
N ALA A 65 1.71 2.14 -1.81
CA ALA A 65 0.78 1.05 -1.56
C ALA A 65 0.83 -0.04 -2.64
N HIS A 66 1.00 0.36 -3.90
CA HIS A 66 1.12 -0.57 -5.02
C HIS A 66 2.50 -1.24 -5.07
N THR A 67 3.59 -0.53 -4.78
CA THR A 67 4.94 -1.12 -4.78
C THR A 67 5.18 -2.10 -3.64
N GLU A 68 4.47 -1.91 -2.52
CA GLU A 68 4.43 -2.82 -1.36
C GLU A 68 3.33 -3.89 -1.47
N GLN A 69 2.50 -3.83 -2.52
CA GLN A 69 1.42 -4.79 -2.77
C GLN A 69 0.48 -4.98 -1.57
N CYS A 70 0.25 -3.89 -0.82
CA CYS A 70 -0.56 -3.91 0.40
C CYS A 70 -2.04 -3.66 0.06
N PRO A 71 -2.92 -4.67 0.09
CA PRO A 71 -4.31 -4.51 -0.32
C PRO A 71 -5.06 -3.47 0.54
N TYR A 72 -4.82 -3.46 1.85
CA TYR A 72 -5.38 -2.46 2.77
C TYR A 72 -4.96 -1.03 2.41
N CYS A 73 -3.69 -0.86 2.06
CA CYS A 73 -3.12 0.44 1.71
C CYS A 73 -3.66 0.90 0.36
N ILE A 74 -3.81 -0.01 -0.61
CA ILE A 74 -4.37 0.28 -1.94
C ILE A 74 -5.79 0.81 -1.77
N ASP A 75 -6.64 0.14 -0.99
CA ASP A 75 -8.01 0.59 -0.74
C ASP A 75 -8.04 1.95 0.00
N ALA A 76 -7.24 2.11 1.05
CA ALA A 76 -7.18 3.33 1.85
C ALA A 76 -6.78 4.54 1.00
N TYR A 77 -5.67 4.45 0.27
CA TYR A 77 -5.13 5.59 -0.49
C TYR A 77 -5.83 5.80 -1.83
N THR A 78 -6.49 4.78 -2.40
CA THR A 78 -7.41 5.01 -3.54
C THR A 78 -8.58 5.90 -3.10
N LYS A 79 -9.17 5.63 -1.94
CA LYS A 79 -10.24 6.46 -1.39
C LYS A 79 -9.75 7.86 -1.03
N ASP A 80 -8.62 7.97 -0.34
CA ASP A 80 -8.05 9.25 0.09
C ASP A 80 -7.68 10.15 -1.11
N THR A 81 -7.04 9.59 -2.15
CA THR A 81 -6.73 10.35 -3.37
C THR A 81 -7.99 10.84 -4.09
N LEU A 82 -9.04 10.01 -4.19
CA LEU A 82 -10.33 10.44 -4.74
C LEU A 82 -10.96 11.59 -3.93
N GLN A 83 -10.93 11.49 -2.60
CA GLN A 83 -11.46 12.54 -1.71
C GLN A 83 -10.71 13.87 -1.84
N ARG A 84 -9.44 13.83 -2.25
CA ARG A 84 -8.59 15.01 -2.49
C ARG A 84 -8.65 15.54 -3.93
N GLY A 85 -9.60 15.06 -4.74
CA GLY A 85 -9.82 15.54 -6.10
C GLY A 85 -8.75 15.12 -7.11
N VAL A 86 -8.00 14.05 -6.84
CA VAL A 86 -7.07 13.46 -7.81
C VAL A 86 -7.88 12.73 -8.89
N THR A 87 -7.55 12.95 -10.15
CA THR A 87 -8.22 12.26 -11.28
C THR A 87 -7.70 10.83 -11.46
N LYS A 88 -8.45 10.00 -12.18
CA LYS A 88 -8.04 8.61 -12.46
C LYS A 88 -6.74 8.54 -13.25
N GLU A 89 -6.56 9.48 -14.18
CA GLU A 89 -5.35 9.59 -15.01
C GLU A 89 -4.13 9.90 -14.14
N GLN A 90 -4.27 10.83 -13.18
CA GLN A 90 -3.20 11.18 -12.24
C GLN A 90 -2.85 10.03 -11.29
N MET A 91 -3.85 9.25 -10.84
CA MET A 91 -3.61 8.04 -10.06
C MET A 91 -2.80 7.02 -10.85
N MET A 92 -3.20 6.76 -12.10
CA MET A 92 -2.48 5.82 -12.96
C MET A 92 -1.06 6.27 -13.28
N GLU A 93 -0.84 7.57 -13.49
CA GLU A 93 0.50 8.13 -13.67
C GLU A 93 1.39 7.85 -12.45
N ALA A 94 0.90 8.10 -11.23
CA ALA A 94 1.63 7.79 -10.01
C ALA A 94 1.94 6.29 -9.84
N ILE A 95 0.99 5.42 -10.19
CA ILE A 95 1.20 3.96 -10.19
C ILE A 95 2.27 3.56 -11.20
N HIS A 96 2.27 4.13 -12.42
CA HIS A 96 3.30 3.88 -13.42
C HIS A 96 4.68 4.36 -12.96
N VAL A 97 4.77 5.51 -12.28
CA VAL A 97 6.02 5.97 -11.65
C VAL A 97 6.53 4.94 -10.63
N GLY A 98 5.67 4.48 -9.72
CA GLY A 98 6.02 3.42 -8.76
C GLY A 98 6.47 2.12 -9.42
N ALA A 99 5.77 1.68 -10.46
CA ALA A 99 6.08 0.47 -11.22
C ALA A 99 7.43 0.57 -11.95
N ALA A 100 7.75 1.73 -12.53
CA ALA A 100 9.03 1.97 -13.19
C ALA A 100 10.20 1.86 -12.20
N ILE A 101 10.07 2.44 -11.00
CA ILE A 101 11.11 2.35 -9.96
C ILE A 101 11.26 0.91 -9.46
N LYS A 102 10.15 0.20 -9.18
CA LYS A 102 10.20 -1.20 -8.72
C LYS A 102 10.84 -2.13 -9.75
N SER A 103 10.48 -1.99 -11.03
CA SER A 103 11.04 -2.82 -12.11
C SER A 103 12.50 -2.46 -12.42
N GLY A 104 12.85 -1.17 -12.44
CA GLY A 104 14.22 -0.71 -12.61
C GLY A 104 15.14 -1.20 -11.50
N ALA A 105 14.69 -1.17 -10.24
CA ALA A 105 15.42 -1.74 -9.11
C ALA A 105 15.72 -3.23 -9.34
N THR A 106 14.72 -4.03 -9.72
CA THR A 106 14.93 -5.46 -10.04
C THR A 106 15.98 -5.66 -11.13
N LEU A 107 15.91 -4.89 -12.22
CA LEU A 107 16.83 -5.04 -13.35
C LEU A 107 18.27 -4.64 -13.01
N VAL A 108 18.48 -3.55 -12.26
CA VAL A 108 19.83 -3.13 -11.88
C VAL A 108 20.50 -4.15 -10.94
N HIS A 109 19.74 -4.85 -10.11
CA HIS A 109 20.27 -5.97 -9.32
C HIS A 109 20.80 -7.13 -10.19
N GLY A 110 20.33 -7.24 -11.45
CA GLY A 110 20.90 -8.17 -12.44
C GLY A 110 22.39 -7.95 -12.70
N THR A 111 22.92 -6.73 -12.51
CA THR A 111 24.36 -6.46 -12.62
C THR A 111 25.19 -7.28 -11.62
N MET A 112 24.64 -7.60 -10.45
CA MET A 112 25.30 -8.45 -9.46
C MET A 112 25.49 -9.87 -10.00
N MET A 113 24.47 -10.41 -10.66
CA MET A 113 24.54 -11.71 -11.34
C MET A 113 25.55 -11.66 -12.49
N MET A 114 25.51 -10.63 -13.35
CA MET A 114 26.47 -10.46 -14.45
C MET A 114 27.91 -10.48 -13.92
N ASN A 115 28.18 -9.73 -12.85
CA ASN A 115 29.48 -9.71 -12.19
C ASN A 115 29.89 -11.09 -11.66
N LYS A 116 28.94 -11.88 -11.15
CA LYS A 116 29.20 -13.24 -10.68
C LYS A 116 29.50 -14.20 -11.82
N VAL A 117 28.77 -14.12 -12.93
CA VAL A 117 29.01 -14.93 -14.14
C VAL A 117 30.41 -14.66 -14.69
N ASN A 118 30.75 -13.39 -14.90
CA ASN A 118 32.06 -13.01 -15.41
C ASN A 118 33.22 -13.54 -14.54
N LYS A 119 33.04 -13.63 -13.22
CA LYS A 119 34.05 -14.21 -12.30
C LYS A 119 34.14 -15.74 -12.36
N LEU A 120 33.08 -16.43 -12.77
CA LEU A 120 33.05 -17.90 -12.85
C LEU A 120 33.55 -18.42 -14.21
N GLU A 121 33.47 -17.59 -15.25
CA GLU A 121 33.95 -17.92 -16.59
C GLU A 121 35.46 -17.63 -16.80
N MET A 122 36.11 -16.99 -15.81
CA MET A 122 37.57 -16.79 -15.73
C MET A 122 38.26 -17.98 -15.07
#